data_AF-A0A640KEG4-F1
#
_entry.id   AF-A0A640KEG4-F1
#
_cell.length_a   1.000
_cell.length_b   1.000
_cell.length_c   1.000
_cell.angle_alpha   90.00
_cell.angle_beta   90.00
_cell.angle_gamma   90.00
#
_symmetry.space_group_name_H-M   'P 1'
#
loop_
_entity.id
_entity.type
_entity.pdbx_description
1 polymer ?
#
loop_
_entity_poly.entity_id
_entity_poly.type
_entity_poly.pdbx_seq_one_letter_code
_entity_poly.pdbx_strand_id
1 'polypeptide(L)'
;MTQSPSLIRTAALAVVLLVVLGTTAVRGYSVRYAGKTSSSGMMNFETLGYCAQDDSGHTMMPKLESYQFSASSTMTSSHFEEAPIGGEARQAACLDKNCTWHFNHGLYYRNELTFFYGVVYKGSLRGGPAEGVYNNFGSGQPAAWSNVSYWGGRQPYMLKDGRWMNGNVVTYYTQWVCEYYEYQRSDASIFPTYPDGDVITQDYTGGYYHCGNLVERDSQGRWIYQRCQEPFPWWGGLIIALITFVAVVAFIIIACCWTFHYRRTNDSKERMHKLMTMADNPAQVPTQTQMGLGRTPRNDDDAEEP
;
A
#
# COMPACT_ATOMS: atom_id res chain seq x y z
N MET A 1 12.41 42.59 20.24
CA MET A 1 12.33 41.17 19.86
C MET A 1 11.81 41.10 18.43
N THR A 2 12.73 41.01 17.46
CA THR A 2 12.42 40.89 16.03
C THR A 2 12.28 39.40 15.69
N GLN A 3 11.04 38.93 15.53
CA GLN A 3 10.79 37.58 14.99
C GLN A 3 11.38 37.50 13.59
N SER A 4 12.31 36.56 13.39
CA SER A 4 13.05 36.41 12.15
C SER A 4 12.10 35.97 11.01
N PRO A 5 12.14 36.63 9.84
CA PRO A 5 11.28 36.32 8.69
C PRO A 5 11.56 34.95 8.02
N SER A 6 12.52 34.16 8.53
CA SER A 6 12.88 32.85 7.96
C SER A 6 11.88 31.75 8.31
N LEU A 7 11.33 31.76 9.53
CA LEU A 7 10.43 30.72 10.05
C LEU A 7 9.07 30.70 9.34
N ILE A 8 8.56 31.88 8.98
CA ILE A 8 7.28 32.01 8.27
C ILE A 8 7.42 31.49 6.83
N ARG A 9 8.57 31.74 6.19
CA ARG A 9 8.83 31.27 4.82
C ARG A 9 9.05 29.76 4.76
N THR A 10 9.76 29.17 5.72
CA THR A 10 9.91 27.70 5.79
C THR A 10 8.60 27.02 6.14
N ALA A 11 7.79 27.57 7.04
CA ALA A 11 6.46 27.04 7.34
C ALA A 11 5.53 27.11 6.11
N ALA A 12 5.53 28.22 5.37
CA ALA A 12 4.75 28.36 4.14
C ALA A 12 5.21 27.36 3.06
N LEU A 13 6.52 27.17 2.87
CA LEU A 13 7.07 26.17 1.97
C LEU A 13 6.70 24.74 2.37
N ALA A 14 6.73 24.41 3.66
CA ALA A 14 6.32 23.10 4.16
C ALA A 14 4.83 22.84 3.95
N VAL A 15 3.97 23.84 4.15
CA VAL A 15 2.52 23.75 3.88
C VAL A 15 2.26 23.60 2.39
N VAL A 16 2.94 24.36 1.52
CA VAL A 16 2.81 24.20 0.06
C VAL A 16 3.30 22.81 -0.37
N LEU A 17 4.40 22.31 0.20
CA LEU A 17 4.90 20.96 -0.10
C LEU A 17 3.91 19.88 0.36
N LEU A 18 3.31 20.03 1.55
CA LEU A 18 2.28 19.13 2.08
C LEU A 18 0.97 19.18 1.28
N VAL A 19 0.58 20.35 0.77
CA VAL A 19 -0.58 20.50 -0.13
C VAL A 19 -0.27 19.87 -1.48
N VAL A 20 0.92 20.10 -2.05
CA VAL A 20 1.33 19.49 -3.32
C VAL A 20 1.43 17.96 -3.20
N LEU A 21 2.00 17.47 -2.10
CA LEU A 21 2.04 16.03 -1.76
C LEU A 21 0.65 15.46 -1.43
N GLY A 22 -0.26 16.27 -0.87
CA GLY A 22 -1.66 15.91 -0.64
C GLY A 22 -2.53 15.92 -1.91
N THR A 23 -2.07 16.61 -2.97
CA THR A 23 -2.74 16.65 -4.28
C THR A 23 -2.20 15.64 -5.29
N THR A 24 -1.21 14.82 -4.93
CA THR A 24 -0.93 13.64 -5.76
C THR A 24 -2.16 12.75 -5.69
N ALA A 25 -2.98 12.78 -6.74
CA ALA A 25 -4.18 11.97 -6.86
C ALA A 25 -3.85 10.55 -6.41
N VAL A 26 -4.38 10.15 -5.26
CA VAL A 26 -4.25 8.80 -4.74
C VAL A 26 -4.93 7.91 -5.77
N ARG A 27 -4.13 7.27 -6.63
CA ARG A 27 -4.65 6.34 -7.64
C ARG A 27 -4.99 5.06 -6.90
N GLY A 28 -6.28 4.80 -6.72
CA GLY A 28 -6.78 3.63 -5.99
C GLY A 28 -6.29 2.28 -6.53
N TYR A 29 -5.79 2.26 -7.76
CA TYR A 29 -5.13 1.13 -8.40
C TYR A 29 -4.25 1.61 -9.56
N SER A 30 -3.24 0.82 -9.91
CA SER A 30 -2.58 0.84 -11.21
C SER A 30 -3.11 -0.27 -12.11
N VAL A 31 -2.78 -0.22 -13.40
CA VAL A 31 -3.09 -1.30 -14.33
C VAL A 31 -1.83 -1.77 -15.03
N ARG A 32 -1.78 -3.07 -15.30
CA ARG A 32 -0.78 -3.70 -16.16
C ARG A 32 -1.48 -4.25 -17.40
N TYR A 33 -0.76 -4.23 -18.52
CA TYR A 33 -1.25 -4.78 -19.79
C TYR A 33 -0.41 -5.99 -20.22
N ALA A 34 -1.05 -6.97 -20.85
CA ALA A 34 -0.38 -8.08 -21.52
C ALA A 34 -1.10 -8.45 -22.82
N GLY A 35 -0.33 -8.88 -23.82
CA GLY A 35 -0.87 -9.39 -25.07
C GLY A 35 -1.23 -10.87 -24.95
N LYS A 36 -2.39 -11.27 -25.48
CA LYS A 36 -2.82 -12.66 -25.62
C LYS A 36 -3.31 -12.91 -27.04
N THR A 37 -3.14 -14.14 -27.49
CA THR A 37 -3.70 -14.62 -28.76
C THR A 37 -4.69 -15.75 -28.48
N SER A 38 -5.79 -15.79 -29.22
CA SER A 38 -6.84 -16.80 -29.09
C SER A 38 -7.14 -17.48 -30.42
N SER A 39 -7.81 -18.63 -30.37
CA SER A 39 -8.67 -19.04 -31.48
C SER A 39 -9.75 -17.97 -31.70
N SER A 40 -10.24 -17.82 -32.93
CA SER A 40 -11.20 -16.78 -33.33
C SER A 40 -12.29 -16.55 -32.27
N GLY A 41 -12.20 -15.45 -31.53
CA GLY A 41 -13.07 -15.15 -30.39
C GLY A 41 -13.86 -13.86 -30.62
N MET A 42 -15.13 -13.82 -30.21
CA MET A 42 -15.98 -12.65 -30.38
C MET A 42 -16.15 -11.91 -29.05
N MET A 43 -16.13 -10.58 -29.10
CA MET A 43 -16.60 -9.74 -28.00
C MET A 43 -18.04 -9.31 -28.30
N ASN A 44 -18.98 -9.62 -27.41
CA ASN A 44 -20.34 -9.15 -27.50
C ASN A 44 -20.83 -8.63 -26.14
N PHE A 45 -22.04 -8.10 -26.12
CA PHE A 45 -22.69 -7.48 -24.96
C PHE A 45 -22.66 -8.30 -23.65
N GLU A 46 -22.52 -9.62 -23.74
CA GLU A 46 -22.60 -10.53 -22.59
C GLU A 46 -21.32 -11.35 -22.39
N THR A 47 -20.34 -11.25 -23.29
CA THR A 47 -19.08 -11.99 -23.18
C THR A 47 -17.97 -11.09 -22.66
N LEU A 48 -17.32 -11.52 -21.57
CA LEU A 48 -16.19 -10.81 -20.95
C LEU A 48 -14.92 -10.75 -21.86
N GLY A 49 -14.98 -11.37 -23.04
CA GLY A 49 -13.88 -11.51 -23.99
C GLY A 49 -12.92 -12.63 -23.61
N TYR A 50 -11.86 -12.80 -24.40
CA TYR A 50 -10.85 -13.85 -24.18
C TYR A 50 -9.95 -13.58 -22.96
N CYS A 51 -9.77 -12.31 -22.59
CA CYS A 51 -8.89 -11.93 -21.50
C CYS A 51 -9.30 -12.51 -20.14
N ALA A 52 -10.60 -12.75 -19.94
CA ALA A 52 -11.16 -13.36 -18.73
C ALA A 52 -11.18 -14.89 -18.77
N GLN A 53 -10.82 -15.51 -19.89
CA GLN A 53 -10.96 -16.96 -20.10
C GLN A 53 -9.85 -17.78 -19.45
N ASP A 54 -8.74 -17.22 -18.95
CA ASP A 54 -7.70 -18.03 -18.29
C ASP A 54 -7.01 -17.27 -17.14
N ASP A 55 -7.55 -16.11 -16.76
CA ASP A 55 -6.90 -15.18 -15.85
C ASP A 55 -7.92 -14.18 -15.29
N SER A 56 -7.53 -13.47 -14.23
CA SER A 56 -8.31 -12.39 -13.60
C SER A 56 -8.37 -11.09 -14.43
N GLY A 57 -7.84 -11.13 -15.65
CA GLY A 57 -7.79 -9.98 -16.56
C GLY A 57 -9.11 -9.73 -17.28
N HIS A 58 -9.22 -8.54 -17.87
CA HIS A 58 -10.32 -8.20 -18.76
C HIS A 58 -9.78 -7.49 -19.99
N THR A 59 -10.61 -7.31 -21.02
CA THR A 59 -10.19 -6.61 -22.22
C THR A 59 -9.83 -5.16 -21.91
N MET A 60 -8.79 -4.62 -22.57
CA MET A 60 -8.25 -3.28 -22.28
C MET A 60 -9.31 -2.19 -22.25
N MET A 61 -9.19 -1.29 -21.28
CA MET A 61 -10.02 -0.09 -21.13
C MET A 61 -9.12 1.12 -20.87
N PRO A 62 -8.42 1.62 -21.91
CA PRO A 62 -7.45 2.71 -21.83
C PRO A 62 -8.11 4.08 -21.55
N LYS A 63 -8.69 4.21 -20.35
CA LYS A 63 -9.45 5.38 -19.86
C LYS A 63 -8.59 6.55 -19.39
N LEU A 64 -7.28 6.36 -19.32
CA LEU A 64 -6.28 7.41 -19.06
C LEU A 64 -5.24 7.40 -20.18
N GLU A 65 -4.61 8.55 -20.45
CA GLU A 65 -3.54 8.66 -21.45
C GLU A 65 -2.38 7.70 -21.15
N SER A 66 -1.98 7.59 -19.87
CA SER A 66 -0.95 6.63 -19.46
C SER A 66 -1.35 5.18 -19.76
N TYR A 67 -2.63 4.86 -19.67
CA TYR A 67 -3.15 3.53 -19.91
C TYR A 67 -3.20 3.22 -21.41
N GLN A 68 -3.59 4.21 -22.23
CA GLN A 68 -3.47 4.13 -23.68
C GLN A 68 -2.03 3.88 -24.13
N PHE A 69 -1.07 4.60 -23.56
CA PHE A 69 0.33 4.43 -23.90
C PHE A 69 0.81 3.01 -23.62
N SER A 70 0.51 2.48 -22.42
CA SER A 70 0.84 1.10 -22.06
C SER A 70 0.16 0.06 -22.96
N ALA A 71 -1.14 0.22 -23.24
CA ALA A 71 -1.88 -0.69 -24.13
C ALA A 71 -1.32 -0.67 -25.57
N SER A 72 -1.01 0.52 -26.11
CA SER A 72 -0.40 0.67 -27.44
C SER A 72 1.02 0.11 -27.50
N SER A 73 1.78 0.23 -26.41
CA SER A 73 3.08 -0.42 -26.29
C SER A 73 2.95 -1.94 -26.30
N THR A 74 1.92 -2.49 -25.64
CA THR A 74 1.63 -3.93 -25.68
C THR A 74 1.29 -4.37 -27.09
N MET A 75 0.38 -3.67 -27.80
CA MET A 75 0.08 -3.90 -29.22
C MET A 75 1.34 -4.00 -30.08
N THR A 76 2.23 -3.03 -29.93
CA THR A 76 3.49 -2.94 -30.70
C THR A 76 4.42 -4.11 -30.37
N SER A 77 4.62 -4.38 -29.07
CA SER A 77 5.52 -5.45 -28.60
C SER A 77 5.04 -6.86 -28.96
N SER A 78 3.72 -7.05 -29.08
CA SER A 78 3.09 -8.32 -29.47
C SER A 78 2.85 -8.43 -30.97
N HIS A 79 3.24 -7.43 -31.77
CA HIS A 79 3.01 -7.36 -33.22
C HIS A 79 1.54 -7.54 -33.61
N PHE A 80 0.63 -6.94 -32.84
CA PHE A 80 -0.79 -6.98 -33.13
C PHE A 80 -1.18 -5.89 -34.13
N GLU A 81 -2.06 -6.25 -35.07
CA GLU A 81 -2.63 -5.34 -36.07
C GLU A 81 -3.85 -4.62 -35.51
N GLU A 82 -4.71 -5.36 -34.79
CA GLU A 82 -5.87 -4.81 -34.11
C GLU A 82 -6.22 -5.64 -32.87
N ALA A 83 -6.77 -5.00 -31.84
CA ALA A 83 -7.31 -5.69 -30.67
C ALA A 83 -8.54 -4.95 -30.14
N PRO A 84 -9.54 -5.67 -29.62
CA PRO A 84 -10.77 -5.03 -29.19
C PRO A 84 -10.58 -4.28 -27.88
N ILE A 85 -11.40 -3.24 -27.67
CA ILE A 85 -11.44 -2.46 -26.44
C ILE A 85 -12.68 -2.89 -25.64
N GLY A 86 -12.56 -3.05 -24.32
CA GLY A 86 -13.62 -3.47 -23.40
C GLY A 86 -14.69 -2.40 -23.17
N GLY A 87 -15.32 -1.97 -24.26
CA GLY A 87 -16.38 -0.99 -24.28
C GLY A 87 -17.29 -1.19 -25.48
N GLU A 88 -18.34 -0.39 -25.59
CA GLU A 88 -19.31 -0.48 -26.68
C GLU A 88 -20.20 0.78 -26.78
N ALA A 89 -20.91 0.92 -27.90
CA ALA A 89 -22.06 1.81 -27.99
C ALA A 89 -23.35 1.10 -27.53
N ARG A 90 -24.10 1.71 -26.62
CA ARG A 90 -25.37 1.14 -26.09
C ARG A 90 -26.54 1.17 -27.07
N GLN A 91 -26.49 2.06 -28.06
CA GLN A 91 -27.56 2.25 -29.02
C GLN A 91 -27.43 1.26 -30.19
N ALA A 92 -28.55 0.67 -30.64
CA ALA A 92 -28.56 -0.22 -31.79
C ALA A 92 -28.23 0.49 -33.11
N ALA A 93 -28.55 1.78 -33.22
CA ALA A 93 -28.24 2.62 -34.37
C ALA A 93 -27.77 4.01 -33.92
N CYS A 94 -26.85 4.60 -34.70
CA CYS A 94 -26.23 5.87 -34.39
C CYS A 94 -26.19 6.77 -35.62
N LEU A 95 -27.28 7.51 -35.80
CA LEU A 95 -27.51 8.32 -37.00
C LEU A 95 -27.11 9.79 -36.83
N ASP A 96 -27.10 10.32 -35.59
CA ASP A 96 -26.80 11.74 -35.36
C ASP A 96 -26.07 12.04 -34.04
N LYS A 97 -26.73 12.17 -32.88
CA LYS A 97 -26.17 12.84 -31.69
C LYS A 97 -26.27 12.05 -30.39
N ASN A 98 -27.03 10.97 -30.35
CA ASN A 98 -27.41 10.34 -29.07
C ASN A 98 -26.61 9.09 -28.71
N CYS A 99 -25.46 8.88 -29.34
CA CYS A 99 -24.70 7.67 -29.11
C CYS A 99 -23.72 7.83 -27.97
N THR A 100 -23.71 6.87 -27.07
CA THR A 100 -22.89 6.91 -25.87
C THR A 100 -22.01 5.68 -25.90
N TRP A 101 -20.71 5.91 -25.84
CA TRP A 101 -19.71 4.87 -25.85
C TRP A 101 -19.20 4.68 -24.42
N HIS A 102 -19.31 3.47 -23.92
CA HIS A 102 -19.03 3.16 -22.52
C HIS A 102 -18.01 2.05 -22.42
N PHE A 103 -17.13 2.15 -21.44
CA PHE A 103 -16.40 1.01 -20.92
C PHE A 103 -17.35 0.18 -20.06
N ASN A 104 -17.45 -1.11 -20.36
CA ASN A 104 -18.38 -2.04 -19.72
C ASN A 104 -17.71 -3.38 -19.37
N HIS A 105 -16.38 -3.44 -19.33
CA HIS A 105 -15.63 -4.58 -18.80
C HIS A 105 -14.98 -4.22 -17.45
N GLY A 106 -14.31 -5.18 -16.82
CA GLY A 106 -13.57 -4.98 -15.57
C GLY A 106 -14.43 -4.31 -14.48
N LEU A 107 -13.87 -3.27 -13.83
CA LEU A 107 -14.57 -2.53 -12.77
C LEU A 107 -15.85 -1.81 -13.23
N TYR A 108 -16.04 -1.62 -14.53
CA TYR A 108 -17.21 -0.91 -15.08
C TYR A 108 -18.29 -1.85 -15.64
N TYR A 109 -18.16 -3.17 -15.44
CA TYR A 109 -19.16 -4.13 -15.89
C TYR A 109 -20.59 -3.82 -15.40
N ARG A 110 -20.73 -3.22 -14.21
CA ARG A 110 -22.03 -2.81 -13.65
C ARG A 110 -22.26 -1.31 -13.57
N ASN A 111 -21.20 -0.50 -13.72
CA ASN A 111 -21.22 0.93 -13.42
C ASN A 111 -20.87 1.81 -14.63
N GLU A 112 -20.67 1.22 -15.82
CA GLU A 112 -20.49 1.85 -17.14
C GLU A 112 -19.82 3.24 -17.15
N LEU A 113 -18.58 3.32 -17.64
CA LEU A 113 -17.89 4.61 -17.78
C LEU A 113 -17.99 5.14 -19.21
N THR A 114 -18.75 6.22 -19.42
CA THR A 114 -18.83 6.88 -20.73
C THR A 114 -17.49 7.54 -21.09
N PHE A 115 -16.96 7.23 -22.27
CA PHE A 115 -15.71 7.83 -22.78
C PHE A 115 -15.91 8.69 -24.03
N PHE A 116 -17.03 8.56 -24.73
CA PHE A 116 -17.33 9.37 -25.92
C PHE A 116 -18.84 9.55 -26.13
N TYR A 117 -19.21 10.73 -26.63
CA TYR A 117 -20.56 11.06 -27.06
C TYR A 117 -20.57 11.28 -28.57
N GLY A 118 -21.43 10.56 -29.27
CA GLY A 118 -21.78 10.81 -30.66
C GLY A 118 -20.97 10.01 -31.69
N VAL A 119 -21.00 10.48 -32.95
CA VAL A 119 -20.43 9.80 -34.12
C VAL A 119 -20.07 10.79 -35.24
N VAL A 120 -19.30 10.34 -36.23
CA VAL A 120 -19.12 11.03 -37.51
C VAL A 120 -20.22 10.57 -38.47
N TYR A 121 -21.11 11.49 -38.83
CA TYR A 121 -22.20 11.24 -39.78
C TYR A 121 -22.08 12.18 -40.98
N LYS A 122 -22.06 11.60 -42.20
CA LYS A 122 -21.88 12.34 -43.47
C LYS A 122 -20.68 13.30 -43.44
N GLY A 123 -19.56 12.83 -42.90
CA GLY A 123 -18.30 13.59 -42.83
C GLY A 123 -18.26 14.67 -41.73
N SER A 124 -19.32 14.84 -40.95
CA SER A 124 -19.36 15.80 -39.83
C SER A 124 -19.36 15.07 -38.49
N LEU A 125 -18.46 15.44 -37.58
CA LEU A 125 -18.51 15.00 -36.19
C LEU A 125 -19.75 15.59 -35.50
N ARG A 126 -20.51 14.73 -34.83
CA ARG A 126 -21.70 15.08 -34.05
C ARG A 126 -21.50 14.57 -32.63
N GLY A 127 -20.97 15.41 -31.75
CA GLY A 127 -20.63 15.04 -30.38
C GLY A 127 -19.16 15.30 -30.06
N GLY A 128 -18.59 14.57 -29.11
CA GLY A 128 -17.21 14.73 -28.67
C GLY A 128 -16.84 13.82 -27.50
N PRO A 129 -15.58 13.92 -27.04
CA PRO A 129 -15.08 13.13 -25.93
C PRO A 129 -15.81 13.44 -24.62
N ALA A 130 -15.94 12.42 -23.76
CA ALA A 130 -16.44 12.64 -22.40
C ALA A 130 -15.38 13.36 -21.55
N GLU A 131 -15.83 14.23 -20.65
CA GLU A 131 -14.92 14.97 -19.78
C GLU A 131 -14.20 14.03 -18.80
N GLY A 132 -12.89 14.20 -18.66
CA GLY A 132 -12.07 13.45 -17.70
C GLY A 132 -11.81 11.97 -18.07
N VAL A 133 -12.29 11.50 -19.22
CA VAL A 133 -12.05 10.13 -19.69
C VAL A 133 -11.28 10.17 -21.01
N TYR A 134 -10.16 9.46 -21.05
CA TYR A 134 -9.33 9.41 -22.24
C TYR A 134 -10.04 8.67 -23.38
N ASN A 135 -9.83 9.17 -24.58
CA ASN A 135 -10.32 8.58 -25.83
C ASN A 135 -9.29 8.85 -26.93
N ASN A 136 -9.16 7.92 -27.88
CA ASN A 136 -8.23 8.08 -29.00
C ASN A 136 -8.84 7.62 -30.33
N PHE A 137 -10.13 7.91 -30.55
CA PHE A 137 -10.76 7.67 -31.83
C PHE A 137 -10.00 8.39 -32.95
N GLY A 138 -9.69 7.67 -34.02
CA GLY A 138 -9.01 8.22 -35.18
C GLY A 138 -9.83 9.26 -35.92
N SER A 139 -9.20 9.98 -36.86
CA SER A 139 -9.92 10.90 -37.73
C SER A 139 -11.06 10.19 -38.48
N GLY A 140 -12.26 10.77 -38.43
CA GLY A 140 -13.46 10.18 -39.03
C GLY A 140 -14.16 9.13 -38.15
N GLN A 141 -13.76 8.99 -36.87
CA GLN A 141 -14.29 8.01 -35.93
C GLN A 141 -14.92 8.66 -34.69
N PRO A 142 -15.81 7.95 -33.98
CA PRO A 142 -16.44 6.70 -34.42
C PRO A 142 -17.42 6.96 -35.58
N ALA A 143 -17.40 6.12 -36.60
CA ALA A 143 -18.25 6.26 -37.77
C ALA A 143 -19.71 5.87 -37.46
N ALA A 144 -20.65 6.65 -37.97
CA ALA A 144 -22.08 6.36 -37.86
C ALA A 144 -22.45 5.04 -38.58
N TRP A 145 -23.43 4.30 -38.04
CA TRP A 145 -24.02 3.13 -38.69
C TRP A 145 -25.55 3.20 -38.65
N SER A 146 -26.16 2.74 -39.74
CA SER A 146 -27.61 2.79 -39.96
C SER A 146 -28.27 1.42 -39.89
N ASN A 147 -27.52 0.35 -39.65
CA ASN A 147 -28.10 -0.96 -39.46
C ASN A 147 -28.79 -1.00 -38.10
N VAL A 148 -30.12 -0.91 -38.09
CA VAL A 148 -30.98 -1.00 -36.89
C VAL A 148 -30.97 -2.41 -36.28
N SER A 149 -30.23 -3.36 -36.89
CA SER A 149 -29.94 -4.63 -36.23
C SER A 149 -29.11 -4.42 -34.98
N TYR A 150 -29.32 -5.28 -33.99
CA TYR A 150 -28.50 -5.38 -32.78
C TYR A 150 -26.97 -5.42 -33.06
N TRP A 151 -26.58 -5.91 -34.24
CA TRP A 151 -25.21 -6.18 -34.72
C TRP A 151 -24.56 -5.00 -35.47
N GLY A 152 -24.78 -3.77 -35.01
CA GLY A 152 -24.23 -2.56 -35.61
C GLY A 152 -22.71 -2.38 -35.37
N GLY A 153 -22.17 -1.26 -35.86
CA GLY A 153 -20.79 -0.83 -35.66
C GLY A 153 -20.49 -0.36 -34.23
N ARG A 154 -20.79 -1.19 -33.22
CA ARG A 154 -20.87 -0.79 -31.81
C ARG A 154 -19.61 -1.15 -31.02
N GLN A 155 -18.69 -1.90 -31.61
CA GLN A 155 -17.51 -2.42 -30.92
C GLN A 155 -16.28 -1.53 -31.20
N PRO A 156 -15.76 -0.78 -30.23
CA PRO A 156 -14.47 -0.13 -30.34
C PRO A 156 -13.33 -1.14 -30.36
N TYR A 157 -12.32 -0.85 -31.15
CA TYR A 157 -11.07 -1.60 -31.21
C TYR A 157 -9.90 -0.64 -31.47
N MET A 158 -8.71 -1.06 -31.06
CA MET A 158 -7.46 -0.32 -31.25
C MET A 158 -6.68 -0.90 -32.42
N LEU A 159 -6.17 -0.05 -33.30
CA LEU A 159 -5.23 -0.41 -34.35
C LEU A 159 -3.79 -0.44 -33.83
N LYS A 160 -2.87 -1.03 -34.60
CA LYS A 160 -1.43 -1.06 -34.30
C LYS A 160 -0.78 0.32 -34.06
N ASP A 161 -1.36 1.38 -34.62
CA ASP A 161 -0.89 2.76 -34.44
C ASP A 161 -1.48 3.44 -33.19
N GLY A 162 -2.23 2.68 -32.38
CA GLY A 162 -2.87 3.13 -31.16
C GLY A 162 -4.19 3.86 -31.35
N ARG A 163 -4.59 4.20 -32.59
CA ARG A 163 -5.87 4.88 -32.84
C ARG A 163 -7.04 3.91 -32.72
N TRP A 164 -8.18 4.43 -32.30
CA TRP A 164 -9.39 3.64 -32.12
C TRP A 164 -10.32 3.81 -33.32
N MET A 165 -11.04 2.73 -33.63
CA MET A 165 -12.11 2.69 -34.63
C MET A 165 -13.29 1.90 -34.05
N ASN A 166 -14.46 2.00 -34.68
CA ASN A 166 -15.59 1.12 -34.36
C ASN A 166 -15.87 0.13 -35.49
N GLY A 167 -16.17 -1.11 -35.11
CA GLY A 167 -16.47 -2.23 -35.98
C GLY A 167 -17.74 -2.95 -35.55
N ASN A 168 -18.09 -4.00 -36.28
CA ASN A 168 -19.26 -4.81 -35.97
C ASN A 168 -19.04 -5.56 -34.64
N VAL A 169 -20.09 -5.71 -33.84
CA VAL A 169 -20.07 -6.53 -32.62
C VAL A 169 -19.76 -8.00 -32.93
N VAL A 170 -20.12 -8.51 -34.11
CA VAL A 170 -19.78 -9.89 -34.49
C VAL A 170 -18.37 -10.05 -35.04
N THR A 171 -17.53 -9.00 -34.99
CA THR A 171 -16.13 -9.13 -35.39
C THR A 171 -15.43 -10.12 -34.48
N TYR A 172 -14.77 -11.10 -35.08
CA TYR A 172 -13.92 -12.03 -34.37
C TYR A 172 -12.50 -11.49 -34.30
N TYR A 173 -11.95 -11.49 -33.10
CA TYR A 173 -10.58 -11.10 -32.80
C TYR A 173 -9.78 -12.34 -32.41
N THR A 174 -8.54 -12.39 -32.88
CA THR A 174 -7.53 -13.38 -32.46
C THR A 174 -6.44 -12.75 -31.61
N GLN A 175 -6.40 -11.42 -31.54
CA GLN A 175 -5.39 -10.62 -30.86
C GLN A 175 -6.08 -9.81 -29.76
N TRP A 176 -5.56 -9.90 -28.54
CA TRP A 176 -6.19 -9.35 -27.34
C TRP A 176 -5.16 -8.63 -26.49
N VAL A 177 -5.49 -7.42 -26.05
CA VAL A 177 -4.74 -6.73 -25.02
C VAL A 177 -5.55 -6.81 -23.74
N CYS A 178 -5.00 -7.48 -22.74
CA CYS A 178 -5.64 -7.73 -21.47
C CYS A 178 -5.13 -6.75 -20.41
N GLU A 179 -6.05 -6.14 -19.69
CA GLU A 179 -5.82 -5.23 -18.58
C GLU A 179 -6.02 -5.98 -17.25
N TYR A 180 -5.09 -5.73 -16.33
CA TYR A 180 -5.04 -6.31 -15.00
C TYR A 180 -4.99 -5.19 -13.98
N TYR A 181 -5.84 -5.26 -12.95
CA TYR A 181 -5.78 -4.31 -11.84
C TYR A 181 -4.69 -4.70 -10.84
N GLU A 182 -3.89 -3.70 -10.46
CA GLU A 182 -2.89 -3.80 -9.42
C GLU A 182 -3.28 -2.81 -8.31
N TYR A 183 -3.81 -3.33 -7.21
CA TYR A 183 -4.34 -2.52 -6.12
C TYR A 183 -3.24 -2.15 -5.12
N GLN A 184 -3.30 -0.92 -4.58
CA GLN A 184 -2.49 -0.56 -3.42
C GLN A 184 -3.18 -1.07 -2.14
N ARG A 185 -2.40 -1.56 -1.17
CA ARG A 185 -2.92 -2.07 0.12
C ARG A 185 -3.80 -1.09 0.89
N SER A 186 -3.63 0.22 0.71
CA SER A 186 -4.45 1.25 1.36
C SER A 186 -5.87 1.35 0.80
N ASP A 187 -6.08 0.99 -0.46
CA ASP A 187 -7.36 1.19 -1.17
C ASP A 187 -8.24 -0.06 -1.17
N ALA A 188 -7.70 -1.11 -0.58
CA ALA A 188 -8.38 -2.30 -0.09
C ALA A 188 -9.75 -2.03 0.53
N SER A 189 -9.90 -0.96 1.33
CA SER A 189 -11.16 -0.65 2.04
C SER A 189 -12.41 -0.49 1.16
N ILE A 190 -12.25 -0.26 -0.15
CA ILE A 190 -13.33 -0.10 -1.12
C ILE A 190 -13.72 -1.46 -1.76
N PHE A 191 -12.95 -2.50 -1.52
CA PHE A 191 -13.10 -3.84 -2.10
C PHE A 191 -13.22 -4.91 -1.00
N PRO A 192 -13.73 -6.11 -1.32
CA PRO A 192 -13.61 -7.24 -0.40
C PRO A 192 -12.13 -7.51 -0.16
N THR A 193 -11.70 -7.54 1.11
CA THR A 193 -10.29 -7.73 1.47
C THR A 193 -10.12 -8.83 2.50
N TYR A 194 -8.91 -9.39 2.51
CA TYR A 194 -8.41 -10.13 3.64
C TYR A 194 -8.26 -9.23 4.87
N PRO A 195 -8.25 -9.80 6.08
CA PRO A 195 -8.04 -9.07 7.33
C PRO A 195 -6.77 -8.19 7.41
N ASP A 196 -5.75 -8.44 6.60
CA ASP A 196 -4.55 -7.58 6.48
C ASP A 196 -4.68 -6.44 5.47
N GLY A 197 -5.83 -6.33 4.79
CA GLY A 197 -6.06 -5.33 3.76
C GLY A 197 -5.56 -5.74 2.38
N ASP A 198 -5.19 -7.00 2.13
CA ASP A 198 -4.97 -7.43 0.75
C ASP A 198 -6.34 -7.65 0.04
N VAL A 199 -6.47 -7.22 -1.22
CA VAL A 199 -7.74 -7.35 -1.97
C VAL A 199 -8.02 -8.81 -2.31
N ILE A 200 -9.26 -9.25 -2.11
CA ILE A 200 -9.75 -10.57 -2.52
C ILE A 200 -10.10 -10.50 -4.00
N THR A 201 -9.24 -11.09 -4.83
CA THR A 201 -9.54 -11.36 -6.24
C THR A 201 -9.83 -12.84 -6.43
N GLN A 202 -10.90 -13.16 -7.15
CA GLN A 202 -11.18 -14.54 -7.54
C GLN A 202 -10.17 -14.96 -8.61
N ASP A 203 -9.50 -16.09 -8.40
CA ASP A 203 -8.63 -16.70 -9.42
C ASP A 203 -9.49 -17.45 -10.45
N TYR A 204 -8.96 -17.58 -11.67
CA TYR A 204 -9.66 -18.17 -12.81
C TYR A 204 -10.12 -19.62 -12.55
N THR A 205 -9.39 -20.36 -11.72
CA THR A 205 -9.72 -21.74 -11.32
C THR A 205 -10.92 -21.83 -10.35
N GLY A 206 -11.53 -20.69 -9.98
CA GLY A 206 -12.64 -20.62 -9.04
C GLY A 206 -12.22 -20.58 -7.57
N GLY A 207 -10.90 -20.58 -7.30
CA GLY A 207 -10.31 -20.44 -5.98
C GLY A 207 -10.10 -18.97 -5.58
N TYR A 208 -10.00 -18.72 -4.27
CA TYR A 208 -9.47 -17.46 -3.75
C TYR A 208 -8.07 -17.73 -3.25
N TYR A 209 -7.10 -16.89 -3.61
CA TYR A 209 -5.71 -17.06 -3.19
C TYR A 209 -5.29 -15.89 -2.31
N HIS A 210 -4.48 -16.18 -1.31
CA HIS A 210 -3.86 -15.19 -0.42
C HIS A 210 -2.42 -15.64 -0.16
N CYS A 211 -1.45 -14.71 -0.29
CA CYS A 211 -0.03 -15.00 -0.07
C CYS A 211 0.55 -16.13 -0.95
N GLY A 212 -0.02 -16.34 -2.14
CA GLY A 212 0.36 -17.43 -3.05
C GLY A 212 -0.24 -18.80 -2.72
N ASN A 213 -1.09 -18.90 -1.69
CA ASN A 213 -1.75 -20.12 -1.27
C ASN A 213 -3.26 -20.04 -1.50
N LEU A 214 -3.90 -21.18 -1.75
CA LEU A 214 -5.35 -21.27 -1.85
C LEU A 214 -5.97 -21.06 -0.46
N VAL A 215 -7.00 -20.21 -0.39
CA VAL A 215 -7.76 -19.97 0.84
C VAL A 215 -8.56 -21.22 1.18
N GLU A 216 -8.18 -21.85 2.29
CA GLU A 216 -8.89 -22.99 2.84
C GLU A 216 -10.20 -22.58 3.51
N ARG A 217 -11.14 -23.51 3.55
CA ARG A 217 -12.42 -23.33 4.25
C ARG A 217 -12.55 -24.37 5.35
N ASP A 218 -13.06 -23.95 6.50
CA ASP A 218 -13.39 -24.88 7.58
C ASP A 218 -14.62 -25.74 7.22
N SER A 219 -14.94 -26.71 8.08
CA SER A 219 -16.11 -27.58 7.91
C SER A 219 -17.46 -26.86 7.90
N GLN A 220 -17.47 -25.57 8.26
CA GLN A 220 -18.65 -24.69 8.25
C GLN A 220 -18.65 -23.74 7.02
N GLY A 221 -17.67 -23.88 6.12
CA GLY A 221 -17.54 -23.08 4.90
C GLY A 221 -16.94 -21.69 5.10
N ARG A 222 -16.47 -21.36 6.32
CA ARG A 222 -15.82 -20.08 6.64
C ARG A 222 -14.37 -20.11 6.19
N TRP A 223 -13.86 -18.96 5.80
CA TRP A 223 -12.49 -18.82 5.32
C TRP A 223 -11.51 -18.95 6.47
N ILE A 224 -10.51 -19.81 6.30
CA ILE A 224 -9.39 -19.92 7.22
C ILE A 224 -8.35 -18.90 6.75
N TYR A 225 -8.24 -17.81 7.50
CA TYR A 225 -7.30 -16.74 7.18
C TYR A 225 -5.85 -17.21 7.35
N GLN A 226 -5.09 -17.19 6.26
CA GLN A 226 -3.65 -17.45 6.25
C GLN A 226 -2.90 -16.12 6.26
N ARG A 227 -2.09 -15.84 7.28
CA ARG A 227 -1.32 -14.58 7.34
C ARG A 227 -0.12 -14.64 6.38
N CYS A 228 0.06 -13.63 5.53
CA CYS A 228 1.20 -13.56 4.60
C CYS A 228 2.54 -13.36 5.30
N GLN A 229 2.53 -12.68 6.43
CA GLN A 229 3.68 -12.53 7.30
C GLN A 229 3.23 -12.94 8.70
N GLU A 230 3.91 -13.94 9.27
CA GLU A 230 3.76 -14.19 10.69
C GLU A 230 4.29 -12.94 11.43
N PRO A 231 3.45 -12.23 12.20
CA PRO A 231 3.95 -11.14 13.01
C PRO A 231 5.03 -11.71 13.94
N PHE A 232 6.02 -10.88 14.27
CA PHE A 232 7.09 -11.27 15.18
C PHE A 232 6.47 -11.96 16.41
N PRO A 233 6.91 -13.19 16.73
CA PRO A 233 6.22 -13.99 17.72
C PRO A 233 6.13 -13.22 19.03
N TRP A 234 4.94 -13.20 19.64
CA TRP A 234 4.71 -12.49 20.90
C TRP A 234 5.70 -12.94 21.99
N TRP A 235 6.06 -14.23 21.99
CA TRP A 235 7.07 -14.80 22.87
C TRP A 235 8.48 -14.27 22.57
N GLY A 236 8.79 -13.97 21.30
CA GLY A 236 10.05 -13.34 20.91
C GLY A 236 10.16 -11.93 21.47
N GLY A 237 9.06 -11.15 21.41
CA GLY A 237 9.01 -9.82 22.01
C GLY A 237 9.20 -9.85 23.53
N LEU A 238 8.60 -10.84 24.19
CA LEU A 238 8.73 -11.07 25.63
C LEU A 238 10.16 -11.46 26.03
N ILE A 239 10.84 -12.32 25.24
CA ILE A 239 12.24 -12.69 25.49
C ILE A 239 13.16 -11.49 25.34
N ILE A 240 12.99 -10.67 24.29
CA ILE A 240 13.79 -9.46 24.09
C ILE A 240 13.62 -8.51 25.28
N ALA A 241 12.37 -8.25 25.70
CA ALA A 241 12.06 -7.39 26.84
C ALA A 241 12.72 -7.89 28.14
N LEU A 242 12.65 -9.20 28.41
CA LEU A 242 13.26 -9.83 29.58
C LEU A 242 14.79 -9.66 29.57
N ILE A 243 15.44 -9.94 28.44
CA ILE A 243 16.90 -9.80 28.29
C ILE A 243 17.32 -8.34 28.49
N THR A 244 16.61 -7.38 27.90
CA THR A 244 16.89 -5.95 28.11
C THR A 244 16.74 -5.53 29.57
N PHE A 245 15.72 -6.04 30.28
CA PHE A 245 15.53 -5.73 31.69
C PHE A 245 16.68 -6.26 32.54
N VAL A 246 17.08 -7.53 32.35
CA VAL A 246 18.20 -8.15 33.07
C VAL A 246 19.51 -7.39 32.79
N ALA A 247 19.76 -7.00 31.54
CA ALA A 247 20.95 -6.24 31.16
C ALA A 247 20.99 -4.86 31.84
N VAL A 248 19.87 -4.14 31.88
CA VAL A 248 19.76 -2.83 32.55
C VAL A 248 19.99 -2.97 34.06
N VAL A 249 19.37 -3.95 34.71
CA VAL A 249 19.55 -4.19 36.15
C VAL A 249 21.01 -4.56 36.45
N ALA A 250 21.62 -5.44 35.66
CA ALA A 250 23.03 -5.79 35.82
C ALA A 250 23.94 -4.56 35.65
N PHE A 251 23.66 -3.71 34.65
CA PHE A 251 24.42 -2.49 34.42
C PHE A 251 24.31 -1.51 35.60
N ILE A 252 23.11 -1.32 36.16
CA ILE A 252 22.90 -0.47 37.35
C ILE A 252 23.68 -1.04 38.54
N ILE A 253 23.61 -2.35 38.78
CA ILE A 253 24.35 -3.00 39.86
C ILE A 253 25.86 -2.77 39.69
N ILE A 254 26.39 -3.00 38.49
CA ILE A 254 27.82 -2.79 38.19
C ILE A 254 28.21 -1.33 38.41
N ALA A 255 27.41 -0.37 37.95
CA ALA A 255 27.65 1.06 38.15
C ALA A 255 27.60 1.46 39.63
N CYS A 256 26.66 0.92 40.41
CA CYS A 256 26.57 1.10 41.86
C CYS A 256 27.76 0.48 42.59
N CYS A 257 28.18 -0.73 42.19
CA CYS A 257 29.37 -1.37 42.74
C CYS A 257 30.65 -0.59 42.42
N TRP A 258 30.78 -0.05 41.20
CA TRP A 258 31.93 0.78 40.80
C TRP A 258 31.98 2.10 41.56
N THR A 259 30.86 2.81 41.69
CA THR A 259 30.79 4.06 42.46
C THR A 259 31.08 3.83 43.94
N PHE A 260 30.56 2.74 44.53
CA PHE A 260 30.86 2.37 45.92
C PHE A 260 32.33 1.97 46.11
N HIS A 261 32.90 1.18 45.19
CA HIS A 261 34.29 0.76 45.26
C HIS A 261 35.24 1.95 45.08
N TYR A 262 34.93 2.88 44.16
CA TYR A 262 35.70 4.11 43.94
C TYR A 262 35.64 5.05 45.14
N ARG A 263 34.47 5.17 45.78
CA ARG A 263 34.30 5.97 47.00
C ARG A 263 35.08 5.36 48.17
N ARG A 264 35.02 4.04 48.35
CA ARG A 264 35.76 3.32 49.40
C ARG A 264 37.27 3.38 49.21
N THR A 265 37.78 3.28 47.98
CA THR A 265 39.21 3.39 47.72
C THR A 265 39.72 4.81 47.90
N ASN A 266 38.94 5.83 47.55
CA ASN A 266 39.29 7.22 47.84
C ASN A 266 39.29 7.51 49.35
N ASP A 267 38.29 7.05 50.10
CA ASP A 267 38.26 7.16 51.57
C ASP A 267 39.47 6.44 52.21
N SER A 268 39.87 5.29 51.66
CA SER A 268 41.05 4.57 52.12
C SER A 268 42.35 5.34 51.86
N LYS A 269 42.46 6.00 50.70
CA LYS A 269 43.62 6.84 50.36
C LYS A 269 43.70 8.06 51.26
N GLU A 270 42.57 8.73 51.55
CA GLU A 270 42.54 9.86 52.49
C GLU A 270 42.93 9.45 53.91
N ARG A 271 42.45 8.29 54.40
CA ARG A 271 42.84 7.80 55.73
C ARG A 271 44.32 7.46 55.82
N MET A 272 44.90 6.85 54.78
CA MET A 272 46.33 6.58 54.74
C MET A 272 47.17 7.86 54.67
N HIS A 273 46.73 8.86 53.90
CA HIS A 273 47.41 10.16 53.86
C HIS A 273 47.36 10.86 55.23
N LYS A 274 46.21 10.82 55.94
CA LYS A 274 46.10 11.37 57.29
C LYS A 274 47.01 10.65 58.30
N LEU A 275 47.10 9.33 58.23
CA LEU A 275 48.01 8.54 59.07
C LEU A 275 49.49 8.82 58.78
N MET A 276 49.87 8.97 57.51
CA MET A 276 51.24 9.37 57.15
C MET A 276 51.58 10.78 57.64
N THR A 277 50.64 11.73 57.55
CA THR A 277 50.85 13.08 58.10
C THR A 277 50.84 13.16 59.63
N MET A 278 50.20 12.20 60.32
CA MET A 278 50.21 12.11 61.78
C MET A 278 51.46 11.39 62.32
N ALA A 279 52.05 10.47 61.54
CA ALA A 279 53.27 9.77 61.92
C ALA A 279 54.51 10.70 61.98
N ASP A 280 54.49 11.81 61.24
CA ASP A 280 55.55 12.84 61.25
C ASP A 280 55.32 13.97 62.27
N ASN A 281 54.30 13.86 63.14
CA ASN A 281 54.05 14.86 64.19
C ASN A 281 54.49 14.34 65.57
N PRO A 282 55.73 14.66 66.04
CA PRO A 282 56.24 14.21 67.33
C PRO A 282 55.54 14.84 68.56
N ALA A 283 54.51 15.67 68.38
CA ALA A 283 53.84 16.37 69.48
C ALA A 283 52.69 15.61 70.18
N GLN A 284 52.40 14.36 69.81
CA GLN A 284 51.37 13.55 70.48
C GLN A 284 51.95 12.31 71.16
N VAL A 285 52.83 12.54 72.13
CA VAL A 285 53.04 11.56 73.21
C VAL A 285 51.92 11.77 74.23
N PRO A 286 51.02 10.80 74.47
CA PRO A 286 49.97 10.97 75.46
C PRO A 286 50.60 11.01 76.86
N THR A 287 50.47 12.14 77.54
CA THR A 287 50.80 12.24 78.96
C THR A 287 49.85 11.34 79.75
N GLN A 288 50.43 10.34 80.42
CA GLN A 288 49.79 9.51 81.44
C GLN A 288 49.12 10.40 82.50
N THR A 289 47.81 10.59 82.42
CA THR A 289 46.91 10.85 83.55
C THR A 289 45.48 10.88 83.00
N GLN A 290 44.89 9.70 82.85
CA GLN A 290 43.43 9.50 82.95
C GLN A 290 43.16 7.99 83.07
N MET A 291 43.79 7.36 84.07
CA MET A 291 43.15 6.25 84.76
C MET A 291 42.10 6.87 85.67
N GLY A 292 40.83 6.55 85.44
CA GLY A 292 39.73 7.16 86.21
C GLY A 292 38.41 6.44 85.99
N LEU A 293 38.29 5.27 86.61
CA LEU A 293 37.11 4.79 87.35
C LEU A 293 35.70 5.08 86.81
N GLY A 294 34.97 4.00 86.53
CA GLY A 294 33.52 4.03 86.39
C GLY A 294 32.91 2.66 86.15
N ARG A 295 33.00 1.76 87.14
CA ARG A 295 32.29 0.47 87.14
C ARG A 295 31.03 0.62 88.01
N THR A 296 29.96 -0.05 87.57
CA THR A 296 28.77 -0.58 88.31
C THR A 296 27.42 0.17 88.15
N PRO A 297 26.24 -0.46 88.46
CA PRO A 297 25.64 -1.62 87.76
C PRO A 297 24.08 -1.59 87.65
N ARG A 298 23.52 -2.59 86.93
CA ARG A 298 22.28 -3.38 87.19
C ARG A 298 20.84 -2.81 87.02
N ASN A 299 19.96 -3.77 86.70
CA ASN A 299 18.50 -3.93 86.77
C ASN A 299 17.72 -3.46 85.54
N ASP A 300 17.17 -4.37 84.74
CA ASP A 300 16.09 -5.38 84.97
C ASP A 300 14.72 -4.78 84.66
N ASP A 301 13.97 -5.59 83.89
CA ASP A 301 12.53 -5.72 83.77
C ASP A 301 11.71 -4.96 82.70
N ASP A 302 10.84 -5.79 82.11
CA ASP A 302 9.53 -5.58 81.46
C ASP A 302 9.50 -5.71 79.92
N ALA A 303 9.18 -6.90 79.37
CA ALA A 303 7.85 -7.53 79.23
C ALA A 303 7.04 -6.87 78.09
N GLU A 304 6.87 -7.54 76.94
CA GLU A 304 5.82 -8.54 76.62
C GLU A 304 4.54 -7.87 76.06
N GLU A 305 4.37 -8.01 74.73
CA GLU A 305 3.15 -8.18 73.90
C GLU A 305 1.86 -7.33 74.13
N PRO A 306 0.90 -7.32 73.18
CA PRO A 306 0.80 -8.04 71.89
C PRO A 306 0.85 -7.17 70.63
#